data_AF-A0A964JL70-F1
#
_entry.id   AF-A0A964JL70-F1
#
_cell.length_a   1.000
_cell.length_b   1.000
_cell.length_c   1.000
_cell.angle_alpha   90.00
_cell.angle_beta   90.00
_cell.angle_gamma   90.00
#
_symmetry.space_group_name_H-M   'P 1'
#
loop_
_entity.id
_entity.type
_entity.pdbx_description
1 polymer ?
#
loop_
_entity_poly.entity_id
_entity_poly.type
_entity_poly.pdbx_seq_one_letter_code
_entity_poly.pdbx_strand_id
1 'polypeptide(L)'
;MTMPRWMMLLALSVAITTPALAGPVEDAKAMADEGRTLLDQAQKLKAEKRTDGLTQGLKRYARAYLLITGRKLQNDAPDLLQEISNRIAQASAMPEVVKLREDLLARAVQAAVDGKLTDAYDHLASLRDLDPRDLAVEYAMSVVGQRMNQ
;
A
#
# COMPACT_ATOMS: atom_id res chain seq x y z
N MET A 1 -22.13 -68.59 1.90
CA MET A 1 -22.65 -67.37 2.55
C MET A 1 -21.45 -66.58 3.07
N THR A 2 -20.95 -65.64 2.26
CA THR A 2 -21.03 -64.17 2.48
C THR A 2 -20.05 -63.66 3.54
N MET A 3 -18.93 -63.04 3.14
CA MET A 3 -18.84 -61.58 2.97
C MET A 3 -17.53 -61.16 2.29
N PRO A 4 -17.54 -60.11 1.44
CA PRO A 4 -16.39 -59.66 0.67
C PRO A 4 -15.57 -58.60 1.43
N ARG A 5 -14.26 -58.69 1.21
CA ARG A 5 -13.17 -57.88 1.78
C ARG A 5 -13.05 -56.57 1.01
N TRP A 6 -13.90 -55.58 1.31
CA TRP A 6 -13.85 -54.24 0.70
C TRP A 6 -13.17 -53.22 1.63
N MET A 7 -12.04 -52.71 1.13
CA MET A 7 -11.62 -51.30 1.14
C MET A 7 -12.06 -50.44 2.34
N MET A 8 -11.17 -50.29 3.31
CA MET A 8 -11.19 -49.17 4.25
C MET A 8 -10.29 -48.06 3.68
N LEU A 9 -10.84 -47.25 2.78
CA LEU A 9 -10.24 -45.99 2.35
C LEU A 9 -10.54 -44.94 3.43
N LEU A 10 -9.53 -44.66 4.27
CA LEU A 10 -9.51 -43.50 5.15
C LEU A 10 -9.46 -42.24 4.27
N ALA A 11 -10.62 -41.61 4.06
CA ALA A 11 -10.68 -40.25 3.57
C ALA A 11 -10.24 -39.31 4.70
N LEU A 12 -8.98 -38.90 4.68
CA LEU A 12 -8.47 -37.82 5.51
C LEU A 12 -9.06 -36.51 4.97
N SER A 13 -10.15 -36.04 5.58
CA SER A 13 -10.71 -34.72 5.33
C SER A 13 -9.71 -33.67 5.80
N VAL A 14 -8.82 -33.23 4.91
CA VAL A 14 -8.06 -31.99 5.12
C VAL A 14 -9.09 -30.87 5.15
N ALA A 15 -9.39 -30.38 6.35
CA ALA A 15 -10.11 -29.14 6.53
C ALA A 15 -9.27 -28.04 5.89
N ILE A 16 -9.61 -27.67 4.66
CA ILE A 16 -9.13 -26.45 4.03
C ILE A 16 -9.78 -25.32 4.84
N THR A 17 -9.05 -24.79 5.82
CA THR A 17 -9.41 -23.53 6.47
C THR A 17 -9.26 -22.44 5.41
N THR A 18 -10.31 -22.20 4.64
CA THR A 18 -10.47 -20.95 3.91
C THR A 18 -10.34 -19.83 4.92
N PRO A 19 -9.39 -18.89 4.79
CA PRO A 19 -9.45 -17.68 5.61
C PRO A 19 -10.80 -17.04 5.29
N ALA A 20 -11.61 -16.86 6.32
CA ALA A 20 -12.82 -16.07 6.23
C ALA A 20 -12.43 -14.74 5.56
N LEU A 21 -13.16 -14.38 4.50
CA LEU A 21 -13.02 -13.10 3.81
C LEU A 21 -13.14 -11.99 4.87
N ALA A 22 -12.01 -11.50 5.33
CA ALA A 22 -11.94 -10.32 6.18
C ALA A 22 -12.59 -9.16 5.39
N GLY A 23 -13.39 -8.34 6.07
CA GLY A 23 -14.01 -7.20 5.42
C GLY A 23 -12.95 -6.16 5.01
N PRO A 24 -13.31 -5.18 4.17
CA PRO A 24 -12.35 -4.17 3.72
C PRO A 24 -11.71 -3.36 4.86
N VAL A 25 -12.40 -3.24 6.00
CA VAL A 25 -11.89 -2.55 7.20
C VAL A 25 -10.83 -3.42 7.89
N GLU A 26 -11.07 -4.72 8.02
CA GLU A 26 -10.13 -5.69 8.57
C GLU A 26 -8.88 -5.82 7.69
N ASP A 27 -9.05 -5.82 6.37
CA ASP A 27 -7.93 -5.77 5.42
C ASP A 27 -7.11 -4.48 5.58
N ALA A 28 -7.77 -3.33 5.69
CA ALA A 28 -7.10 -2.04 5.92
C ALA A 28 -6.32 -2.05 7.24
N LYS A 29 -6.91 -2.63 8.30
CA LYS A 29 -6.26 -2.79 9.60
C LYS A 29 -5.03 -3.67 9.52
N ALA A 30 -5.13 -4.83 8.86
CA ALA A 30 -3.99 -5.73 8.68
C ALA A 30 -2.84 -5.03 7.93
N MET A 31 -3.15 -4.27 6.87
CA MET A 31 -2.15 -3.47 6.16
C MET A 31 -1.55 -2.38 7.05
N ALA A 32 -2.35 -1.70 7.89
CA ALA A 32 -1.84 -0.71 8.83
C ALA A 32 -0.91 -1.32 9.89
N ASP A 33 -1.25 -2.50 10.42
CA ASP A 33 -0.42 -3.24 11.38
C ASP A 33 0.93 -3.70 10.77
N GLU A 34 0.91 -4.18 9.52
CA GLU A 34 2.13 -4.47 8.74
C GLU A 34 2.96 -3.21 8.54
N GLY A 35 2.31 -2.11 8.14
CA GLY A 35 2.94 -0.81 7.94
C GLY A 35 3.63 -0.30 9.21
N ARG A 36 2.95 -0.39 10.36
CA ARG A 36 3.51 -0.05 11.68
C ARG A 36 4.79 -0.84 11.94
N THR A 37 4.71 -2.16 11.79
CA THR A 37 5.84 -3.05 12.04
C THR A 37 7.04 -2.70 11.17
N LEU A 38 6.82 -2.42 9.89
CA LEU A 38 7.88 -2.03 8.96
C LEU A 38 8.50 -0.68 9.31
N LEU A 39 7.70 0.33 9.68
CA LEU A 39 8.22 1.63 10.12
C LEU A 39 9.05 1.50 11.41
N ASP A 40 8.56 0.75 12.39
CA ASP A 40 9.27 0.52 13.67
C ASP A 40 10.59 -0.22 13.47
N GLN A 41 10.63 -1.16 12.51
CA GLN A 41 11.87 -1.84 12.11
C GLN A 41 12.82 -0.87 11.40
N ALA A 42 12.31 -0.07 10.46
CA ALA A 42 13.11 0.86 9.65
C ALA A 42 13.87 1.87 10.52
N GLN A 43 13.25 2.38 11.59
CA GLN A 43 13.90 3.31 12.52
C GLN A 43 15.18 2.73 13.17
N LYS A 44 15.26 1.41 13.32
CA LYS A 44 16.42 0.70 13.90
C LYS A 44 17.52 0.43 12.88
N LEU A 45 17.26 0.68 11.59
CA LEU A 45 18.21 0.42 10.51
C LEU A 45 19.15 1.61 10.27
N LYS A 46 20.28 1.31 9.62
CA LYS A 46 21.20 2.32 9.05
C LYS A 46 20.50 3.08 7.91
N ALA A 47 20.94 4.31 7.64
CA ALA A 47 20.29 5.26 6.72
C ALA A 47 19.86 4.65 5.37
N GLU A 48 20.73 3.91 4.70
CA GLU A 48 20.43 3.29 3.39
C GLU A 48 19.23 2.32 3.46
N LYS A 49 19.29 1.35 4.38
CA LYS A 49 18.21 0.36 4.58
C LYS A 49 16.98 0.94 5.28
N ARG A 50 17.16 2.05 6.00
CA ARG A 50 16.09 2.78 6.65
C ARG A 50 15.15 3.35 5.61
N THR A 51 15.67 4.03 4.58
CA THR A 51 14.82 4.62 3.52
C THR A 51 13.94 3.55 2.87
N ASP A 52 14.51 2.40 2.51
CA ASP A 52 13.75 1.29 1.93
C ASP A 52 12.66 0.77 2.88
N GLY A 53 13.00 0.58 4.16
CA GLY A 53 12.03 0.15 5.17
C GLY A 53 10.92 1.18 5.39
N LEU A 54 11.25 2.48 5.41
CA LEU A 54 10.29 3.57 5.51
C LEU A 54 9.34 3.57 4.31
N THR A 55 9.86 3.42 3.09
CA THR A 55 9.05 3.34 1.87
C THR A 55 8.11 2.13 1.88
N GLN A 56 8.58 0.96 2.32
CA GLN A 56 7.73 -0.23 2.41
C GLN A 56 6.61 -0.06 3.45
N GLY A 57 6.92 0.52 4.61
CA GLY A 57 5.93 0.82 5.64
C GLY A 57 4.89 1.84 5.16
N LEU A 58 5.34 2.93 4.53
CA LEU A 58 4.46 3.94 3.94
C LEU A 58 3.55 3.35 2.86
N LYS A 59 4.05 2.47 1.98
CA LYS A 59 3.24 1.77 0.98
C LYS A 59 2.08 0.97 1.58
N ARG A 60 2.29 0.34 2.73
CA ARG A 60 1.24 -0.41 3.42
C ARG A 60 0.18 0.51 4.00
N TYR A 61 0.59 1.59 4.68
CA TYR A 61 -0.33 2.62 5.14
C TYR A 61 -1.08 3.30 4.00
N ALA A 62 -0.41 3.57 2.87
CA ALA A 62 -1.02 4.21 1.73
C ALA A 62 -2.11 3.34 1.10
N ARG A 63 -1.87 2.03 0.99
CA ARG A 63 -2.88 1.06 0.54
C ARG A 63 -4.05 0.97 1.52
N ALA A 64 -3.79 0.94 2.82
CA ALA A 64 -4.84 0.95 3.84
C ALA A 64 -5.70 2.22 3.73
N TYR A 65 -5.06 3.39 3.56
CA TYR A 65 -5.73 4.68 3.37
C TYR A 65 -6.62 4.68 2.13
N LEU A 66 -6.08 4.25 0.98
CA LEU A 66 -6.80 4.20 -0.29
C LEU A 66 -7.94 3.18 -0.26
N LEU A 67 -7.80 2.08 0.50
CA LEU A 67 -8.87 1.10 0.67
C LEU A 67 -10.06 1.71 1.44
N ILE A 68 -9.79 2.43 2.53
CA ILE A 68 -10.85 3.09 3.32
C ILE A 68 -11.48 4.22 2.51
N THR A 69 -10.67 5.11 1.92
CA THR A 69 -11.18 6.31 1.24
C THR A 69 -11.82 6.01 -0.11
N GLY A 70 -11.22 5.12 -0.90
CA GLY A 70 -11.73 4.72 -2.21
C GLY A 70 -13.04 3.94 -2.14
N ARG A 71 -13.28 3.20 -1.05
CA ARG A 71 -14.55 2.48 -0.82
C ARG A 71 -15.56 3.26 0.01
N LYS A 72 -15.27 4.52 0.35
CA LYS A 72 -16.12 5.40 1.15
C LYS A 72 -16.45 4.85 2.56
N LEU A 73 -15.49 4.18 3.19
CA LEU A 73 -15.61 3.55 4.51
C LEU A 73 -15.15 4.46 5.66
N GLN A 74 -15.04 5.77 5.42
CA GLN A 74 -14.51 6.71 6.42
C GLN A 74 -15.38 6.78 7.69
N ASN A 75 -16.69 6.53 7.54
CA ASN A 75 -17.62 6.51 8.67
C ASN A 75 -17.63 5.17 9.42
N ASP A 76 -17.18 4.08 8.77
CA ASP A 76 -17.18 2.74 9.35
C ASP A 76 -15.95 2.52 10.24
N ALA A 77 -14.84 3.19 9.94
CA ALA A 77 -13.58 3.09 10.68
C ALA A 77 -12.85 4.44 10.82
N PRO A 78 -13.47 5.47 11.43
CA PRO A 78 -12.90 6.81 11.53
C PRO A 78 -11.59 6.85 12.33
N ASP A 79 -11.51 6.09 13.43
CA ASP A 79 -10.32 6.03 14.28
C ASP A 79 -9.13 5.39 13.54
N LEU A 80 -9.40 4.33 12.76
CA LEU A 80 -8.38 3.67 11.94
C LEU A 80 -7.88 4.60 10.84
N LEU A 81 -8.78 5.32 10.16
CA LEU A 81 -8.40 6.30 9.15
C LEU A 81 -7.55 7.42 9.74
N GLN A 82 -7.89 7.90 10.93
CA GLN A 82 -7.12 8.93 11.63
C GLN A 82 -5.73 8.40 12.03
N GLU A 83 -5.64 7.17 12.55
CA GLU A 83 -4.36 6.54 12.87
C GLU A 83 -3.46 6.45 11.63
N ILE A 84 -3.98 5.86 10.54
CA ILE A 84 -3.27 5.73 9.27
C ILE A 84 -2.79 7.11 8.79
N SER A 85 -3.68 8.10 8.79
CA SER A 85 -3.36 9.46 8.34
C SER A 85 -2.25 10.10 9.17
N ASN A 86 -2.29 9.92 10.49
CA ASN A 86 -1.26 10.44 11.40
C ASN A 86 0.09 9.75 11.17
N ARG A 87 0.09 8.43 10.97
CA ARG A 87 1.31 7.66 10.72
C ARG A 87 1.96 8.03 9.40
N ILE A 88 1.18 8.20 8.33
CA ILE A 88 1.65 8.73 7.05
C ILE A 88 2.23 10.14 7.27
N ALA A 89 1.53 11.03 7.98
CA ALA A 89 2.03 12.39 8.24
C ALA A 89 3.41 12.39 8.90
N GLN A 90 3.58 11.58 9.94
CA GLN A 90 4.83 11.51 10.70
C GLN A 90 5.98 10.95 9.86
N ALA A 91 5.74 9.84 9.14
CA ALA A 91 6.78 9.22 8.33
C ALA A 91 7.13 10.06 7.09
N SER A 92 6.15 10.68 6.43
CA SER A 92 6.37 11.55 5.26
C SER A 92 7.09 12.85 5.60
N ALA A 93 7.10 13.26 6.87
CA ALA A 93 7.86 14.41 7.36
C ALA A 93 9.32 14.07 7.71
N MET A 94 9.73 12.80 7.65
CA MET A 94 11.13 12.41 7.90
C MET A 94 12.03 12.94 6.78
N PRO A 95 13.22 13.50 7.08
CA PRO A 95 14.10 14.10 6.08
C PRO A 95 14.45 13.18 4.92
N GLU A 96 14.67 11.88 5.20
CA GLU A 96 14.99 10.89 4.16
C GLU A 96 13.82 10.69 3.19
N VAL A 97 12.57 10.73 3.68
CA VAL A 97 11.37 10.59 2.86
C VAL A 97 11.05 11.87 2.10
N VAL A 98 11.23 13.04 2.74
CA VAL A 98 11.08 14.34 2.07
C VAL A 98 12.01 14.42 0.87
N LYS A 99 13.29 14.10 1.05
CA LYS A 99 14.27 14.07 -0.04
C LYS A 99 13.87 13.09 -1.15
N LEU A 100 13.43 11.88 -0.79
CA LEU A 100 12.96 10.90 -1.76
C LEU A 100 11.75 11.42 -2.57
N ARG A 101 10.81 12.12 -1.92
CA ARG A 101 9.66 12.73 -2.61
C ARG A 101 10.09 13.84 -3.56
N GLU A 102 11.02 14.71 -3.15
CA GLU A 102 11.57 15.74 -4.02
C GLU A 102 12.27 15.13 -5.25
N ASP A 103 13.09 14.10 -5.04
CA ASP A 103 13.78 13.38 -6.12
C ASP A 103 12.80 12.72 -7.10
N LEU A 104 11.75 12.06 -6.58
CA LEU A 104 10.70 11.44 -7.40
C LEU A 104 9.91 12.47 -8.20
N LEU A 105 9.57 13.61 -7.57
CA LEU A 105 8.86 14.69 -8.24
C LEU A 105 9.72 15.29 -9.37
N ALA A 106 11.00 15.55 -9.11
CA ALA A 106 11.92 16.04 -10.13
C ALA A 106 12.02 15.08 -11.33
N ARG A 107 12.10 13.77 -11.07
CA ARG A 107 12.10 12.74 -12.14
C ARG A 107 10.79 12.67 -12.90
N ALA A 108 9.65 12.76 -12.20
CA ALA A 108 8.34 12.80 -12.84
C ALA A 108 8.21 13.98 -13.80
N VAL A 109 8.64 15.17 -13.34
CA VAL A 109 8.64 16.40 -14.15
C VAL A 109 9.56 16.24 -15.37
N GLN A 110 10.79 15.76 -15.16
CA GLN A 110 11.72 15.56 -16.28
C GLN A 110 11.19 14.55 -17.31
N ALA A 111 10.65 13.43 -16.85
CA ALA A 111 10.04 12.43 -17.73
C ALA A 111 8.87 13.02 -18.53
N ALA A 112 8.03 13.85 -17.91
CA ALA A 112 6.93 14.52 -18.61
C ALA A 112 7.44 15.53 -19.66
N VAL A 113 8.50 16.29 -19.35
CA VAL A 113 9.16 17.20 -20.29
C VAL A 113 9.76 16.45 -21.47
N ASP A 114 10.36 15.28 -21.21
CA ASP A 114 10.95 14.40 -22.23
C ASP A 114 9.89 13.65 -23.06
N GLY A 115 8.60 13.83 -22.77
CA GLY A 115 7.50 13.11 -23.43
C GLY A 115 7.35 11.65 -23.00
N LYS A 116 8.09 11.20 -21.98
CA LYS A 116 8.02 9.84 -21.41
C LYS A 116 6.90 9.75 -20.38
N LEU A 117 5.65 9.84 -20.86
CA LEU A 117 4.48 9.96 -19.99
C LEU A 117 4.26 8.74 -19.08
N THR A 118 4.61 7.53 -19.52
CA THR A 118 4.57 6.33 -18.67
C THR A 118 5.52 6.45 -17.48
N ASP A 119 6.77 6.84 -17.71
CA ASP A 119 7.76 7.02 -16.64
C ASP A 119 7.33 8.14 -15.67
N ALA A 120 6.76 9.23 -16.21
CA ALA A 120 6.20 10.31 -15.41
C ALA A 120 5.06 9.79 -14.51
N TYR A 121 4.16 8.97 -15.06
CA TYR A 121 3.07 8.36 -14.30
C TYR A 121 3.59 7.44 -13.20
N ASP A 122 4.59 6.60 -13.46
CA ASP A 122 5.16 5.67 -12.49
C ASP A 122 5.86 6.40 -11.32
N HIS A 123 6.55 7.50 -11.62
CA HIS A 123 7.13 8.36 -10.58
C HIS A 123 6.07 9.05 -9.73
N LEU A 124 4.99 9.55 -10.34
CA LEU A 124 3.85 10.12 -9.60
C LEU A 124 3.11 9.05 -8.77
N ALA A 125 2.94 7.84 -9.29
CA ALA A 125 2.37 6.72 -8.55
C ALA A 125 3.22 6.38 -7.32
N SER A 126 4.55 6.43 -7.47
CA SER A 126 5.49 6.26 -6.36
C SER A 126 5.36 7.36 -5.31
N LEU A 127 5.06 8.61 -5.70
CA LEU A 127 4.75 9.69 -4.76
C LEU A 127 3.45 9.44 -3.99
N ARG A 128 2.39 8.99 -4.66
CA ARG A 128 1.11 8.64 -4.02
C ARG A 128 1.28 7.49 -3.04
N ASP A 129 2.14 6.53 -3.35
CA ASP A 129 2.51 5.41 -2.47
C ASP A 129 3.25 5.86 -1.19
N LEU A 130 3.87 7.04 -1.20
CA LEU A 130 4.50 7.65 -0.03
C LEU A 130 3.53 8.53 0.77
N ASP A 131 2.67 9.29 0.08
CA ASP A 131 1.61 10.07 0.73
C ASP A 131 0.38 10.19 -0.18
N PRO A 132 -0.65 9.33 0.01
CA PRO A 132 -1.85 9.35 -0.82
C PRO A 132 -2.80 10.50 -0.47
N ARG A 133 -2.47 11.31 0.54
CA ARG A 133 -3.28 12.46 0.96
C ARG A 133 -2.95 13.71 0.12
N ASP A 134 -1.87 13.65 -0.65
CA ASP A 134 -1.43 14.73 -1.53
C ASP A 134 -2.30 14.78 -2.79
N LEU A 135 -3.33 15.62 -2.75
CA LEU A 135 -4.28 15.79 -3.87
C LEU A 135 -3.62 16.36 -5.14
N ALA A 136 -2.49 17.06 -5.01
CA ALA A 136 -1.77 17.57 -6.18
C ALA A 136 -1.14 16.41 -6.97
N VAL A 137 -0.63 15.39 -6.28
CA VAL A 137 -0.11 14.17 -6.91
C VAL A 137 -1.23 13.42 -7.62
N GLU A 138 -2.39 13.25 -6.97
CA GLU A 138 -3.55 12.59 -7.59
C GLU A 138 -4.03 13.33 -8.85
N TYR A 139 -4.13 14.66 -8.77
CA TYR A 139 -4.48 15.49 -9.93
C TYR A 139 -3.45 15.34 -11.06
N ALA A 140 -2.16 15.41 -10.75
CA ALA A 140 -1.09 15.26 -11.75
C ALA A 140 -1.14 13.88 -12.44
N MET A 141 -1.35 12.81 -11.68
CA MET A 141 -1.52 11.46 -12.22
C MET A 141 -2.70 11.39 -13.20
N SER A 142 -3.83 12.01 -12.86
CA SER A 142 -5.01 12.07 -13.73
C SER A 142 -4.70 12.78 -15.05
N VAL A 143 -4.05 13.94 -15.01
CA VAL A 143 -3.68 14.71 -16.20
C VAL A 143 -2.70 13.93 -17.09
N VAL A 144 -1.65 13.33 -16.50
CA VAL A 144 -0.69 12.51 -17.27
C VAL A 144 -1.39 11.31 -17.89
N GLY A 145 -2.22 10.60 -17.11
CA GLY A 145 -2.97 9.44 -17.60
C GLY A 145 -3.93 9.77 -18.74
N GLN A 146 -4.59 10.92 -18.71
CA GLN A 146 -5.42 11.39 -19.83
C GLN A 146 -4.61 11.61 -21.11
N ARG A 147 -3.40 12.19 -20.99
CA ARG A 147 -2.52 12.45 -22.14
C ARG A 147 -1.88 11.19 -22.72
N MET A 148 -1.69 10.15 -21.91
CA MET A 148 -1.20 8.84 -22.39
C MET A 148 -2.21 8.13 -23.30
N ASN A 149 -3.50 8.44 -23.17
CA ASN A 149 -4.58 7.83 -23.94
C ASN A 149 -4.90 8.57 -25.26
N GLN A 150 -4.13 9.61 -25.60
CA GLN A 150 -4.25 10.41 -26.82
C GLN A 150 -3.17 10.01 -27.83
#